data_AF-A0A956QMA5-F1
#
_entry.id   AF-A0A956QMA5-F1
#
_cell.length_a   1.000
_cell.length_b   1.000
_cell.length_c   1.000
_cell.angle_alpha   90.00
_cell.angle_beta   90.00
_cell.angle_gamma   90.00
#
_symmetry.space_group_name_H-M   'P 1'
#
loop_
_entity.id
_entity.type
_entity.pdbx_description
1 polymer ?
#
loop_
_entity_poly.entity_id
_entity_poly.type
_entity_poly.pdbx_seq_one_letter_code
_entity_poly.pdbx_strand_id
1 'polypeptide(L)'
;MSSTLSELTRSLQRLTHQELHERNRQASRRSFGCEWQLAAHLLATERSGLYRHMGSGSVVGYAVTHLKLHPQKAGELLSLAKVFEQLPQVSE
;
A
#
# COMPACT_ATOMS: atom_id res chain seq x y z
N MET A 1 -20.30 2.96 11.15
CA MET A 1 -19.40 2.46 10.08
C MET A 1 -20.02 1.36 9.20
N SER A 2 -21.10 0.67 9.61
CA SER A 2 -21.70 -0.45 8.84
C SER A 2 -22.59 -0.03 7.64
N SER A 3 -23.21 1.15 7.67
CA SER A 3 -24.15 1.58 6.62
C SER A 3 -23.46 1.84 5.26
N THR A 4 -22.29 2.48 5.27
CA THR A 4 -21.59 2.91 4.06
C THR A 4 -21.05 1.74 3.24
N LEU A 5 -20.41 0.74 3.86
CA LEU A 5 -19.92 -0.44 3.14
C LEU A 5 -21.08 -1.24 2.55
N SER A 6 -22.16 -1.38 3.32
CA SER A 6 -23.36 -2.11 2.92
C SER A 6 -24.09 -1.42 1.75
N GLU A 7 -24.11 -0.09 1.72
CA GLU A 7 -24.63 0.70 0.61
C GLU A 7 -23.74 0.60 -0.64
N LEU A 8 -22.41 0.66 -0.46
CA LEU A 8 -21.45 0.48 -1.55
C LEU A 8 -21.61 -0.89 -2.20
N THR A 9 -21.65 -1.97 -1.42
CA THR A 9 -21.84 -3.33 -1.94
C THR A 9 -23.16 -3.47 -2.69
N ARG A 10 -24.26 -2.93 -2.14
CA ARG A 10 -25.57 -2.93 -2.83
C ARG A 10 -25.53 -2.15 -4.15
N SER A 11 -24.78 -1.05 -4.21
CA SER A 11 -24.61 -0.29 -5.45
C SER A 11 -23.81 -1.07 -6.51
N LEU A 12 -22.77 -1.79 -6.09
CA LEU A 12 -21.94 -2.62 -6.98
C LEU A 12 -22.69 -3.85 -7.50
N GLN A 13 -23.57 -4.44 -6.68
CA GLN A 13 -24.42 -5.58 -7.07
C GLN A 13 -25.44 -5.26 -8.17
N ARG A 14 -25.74 -3.98 -8.42
CA ARG A 14 -26.64 -3.54 -9.50
C ARG A 14 -25.96 -3.41 -10.86
N LEU A 15 -24.63 -3.49 -10.90
CA LEU A 15 -23.86 -3.39 -12.13
C LEU A 15 -23.93 -4.69 -12.93
N THR A 16 -23.82 -4.56 -14.25
CA THR A 16 -23.57 -5.72 -15.12
C THR A 16 -22.18 -6.32 -14.85
N HIS A 17 -21.95 -7.55 -15.29
CA HIS A 17 -20.65 -8.22 -15.12
C HIS A 17 -19.49 -7.41 -15.74
N GLN A 18 -19.71 -6.79 -16.90
CA GLN A 18 -18.70 -5.99 -17.59
C GLN A 18 -18.39 -4.70 -16.82
N GLU A 19 -19.40 -4.00 -16.33
CA GLU A 19 -19.22 -2.78 -15.53
C GLU A 19 -18.53 -3.07 -14.19
N LEU A 20 -18.91 -4.16 -13.52
CA LEU A 20 -18.27 -4.58 -12.27
C LEU A 20 -16.80 -4.96 -12.50
N HIS A 21 -16.51 -5.66 -13.59
CA HIS A 21 -15.13 -6.01 -13.96
C HIS A 21 -14.27 -4.76 -14.17
N GLU A 22 -14.76 -3.77 -14.93
CA GLU A 22 -14.03 -2.53 -15.18
C GLU A 22 -13.84 -1.70 -13.89
N ARG A 23 -14.87 -1.61 -13.05
CA ARG A 23 -14.76 -1.01 -11.70
C ARG A 23 -13.70 -1.68 -10.85
N ASN A 24 -13.63 -3.01 -10.85
CA ASN A 24 -12.63 -3.78 -10.11
C ASN A 24 -11.21 -3.51 -10.64
N ARG A 25 -11.02 -3.46 -11.97
CA ARG A 25 -9.71 -3.09 -12.57
C ARG A 25 -9.26 -1.71 -12.14
N GLN A 26 -10.16 -0.73 -12.15
CA GLN A 26 -9.85 0.63 -11.74
C GLN A 26 -9.52 0.71 -10.24
N ALA A 27 -10.29 0.04 -9.39
CA ALA A 27 -10.03 -0.03 -7.96
C ALA A 27 -8.68 -0.70 -7.66
N SER A 28 -8.36 -1.80 -8.34
CA SER A 28 -7.07 -2.48 -8.23
C SER A 28 -5.91 -1.57 -8.62
N ARG A 29 -6.00 -0.84 -9.75
CA ARG A 29 -4.97 0.11 -10.17
C ARG A 29 -4.75 1.23 -9.16
N ARG A 30 -5.83 1.81 -8.61
CA ARG A 30 -5.75 2.84 -7.57
C ARG A 30 -5.11 2.30 -6.30
N SER A 31 -5.54 1.12 -5.85
CA SER A 31 -4.97 0.44 -4.68
C SER A 31 -3.48 0.20 -4.88
N PHE A 32 -3.08 -0.32 -6.04
CA PHE A 32 -1.68 -0.56 -6.39
C PHE A 32 -0.86 0.73 -6.38
N GLY A 33 -1.39 1.83 -6.93
CA GLY A 33 -0.73 3.14 -6.88
C GLY A 33 -0.49 3.63 -5.44
N CYS A 34 -1.49 3.51 -4.57
CA CYS A 34 -1.35 3.86 -3.15
C CYS A 34 -0.32 2.95 -2.44
N GLU A 35 -0.31 1.65 -2.75
CA GLU A 35 0.66 0.71 -2.16
C GLU A 35 2.10 1.04 -2.58
N TRP A 36 2.34 1.42 -3.84
CA TRP A 36 3.65 1.87 -4.29
C TRP A 36 4.13 3.14 -3.62
N GLN A 37 3.23 4.12 -3.47
CA GLN A 37 3.55 5.35 -2.74
C GLN A 37 3.93 5.04 -1.30
N LEU A 38 3.18 4.16 -0.63
CA LEU A 38 3.50 3.72 0.72
C LEU A 38 4.84 2.98 0.79
N ALA A 39 5.13 2.09 -0.16
CA ALA A 39 6.40 1.39 -0.26
C ALA A 39 7.59 2.37 -0.38
N ALA A 40 7.46 3.40 -1.23
CA ALA A 40 8.46 4.46 -1.37
C ALA A 40 8.63 5.27 -0.08
N HIS A 41 7.55 5.60 0.63
CA HIS A 41 7.62 6.29 1.92
C HIS A 41 8.31 5.44 3.00
N LEU A 42 8.06 4.13 3.04
CA LEU A 42 8.75 3.23 3.97
C LEU A 42 10.26 3.16 3.66
N LEU A 43 10.64 3.11 2.38
CA LEU A 43 12.05 3.16 1.97
C LEU A 43 12.71 4.50 2.35
N ALA A 44 12.04 5.62 2.13
CA ALA A 44 12.52 6.93 2.56
C ALA A 44 12.66 7.04 4.09
N THR A 45 11.72 6.44 4.83
CA THR A 45 11.77 6.33 6.30
C THR A 45 12.99 5.53 6.76
N GLU A 46 13.33 4.45 6.05
CA GLU A 46 14.53 3.66 6.32
C GLU A 46 15.80 4.48 6.15
N ARG A 47 15.93 5.16 5.00
CA ARG A 47 17.11 5.94 4.62
C ARG A 47 17.34 7.15 5.51
N SER A 48 16.27 7.85 5.86
CA SER A 48 16.34 8.99 6.77
C SER A 48 16.61 8.59 8.22
N GLY A 49 16.42 7.33 8.58
CA GLY A 49 16.48 6.89 9.97
C GLY A 49 15.34 7.41 10.84
N LEU A 50 14.29 8.01 10.25
CA LEU A 50 13.13 8.56 10.97
C LEU A 50 12.55 7.57 11.99
N TYR A 51 12.49 6.29 11.64
CA TYR A 51 11.97 5.24 12.52
C TYR A 51 12.69 5.20 13.88
N ARG A 52 14.00 5.52 13.93
CA ARG A 52 14.78 5.57 15.18
C ARG A 52 14.41 6.78 16.02
N HIS A 53 14.25 7.94 15.39
CA HIS A 53 13.80 9.17 16.07
C HIS A 53 12.39 9.02 16.65
N MET A 54 11.56 8.19 16.02
CA MET A 54 10.22 7.83 16.47
C MET A 54 10.21 6.67 17.48
N GLY A 55 11.37 6.30 18.05
CA GLY A 55 11.51 5.30 19.10
C GLY A 55 11.33 3.85 18.65
N SER A 56 11.39 3.57 17.34
CA SER A 56 11.24 2.22 16.79
C SER A 56 12.60 1.60 16.46
N GLY A 57 12.78 0.31 16.77
CA GLY A 57 14.01 -0.43 16.46
C GLY A 57 14.17 -0.79 14.97
N SER A 58 13.09 -0.73 14.20
CA SER A 58 13.08 -1.01 12.76
C SER A 58 11.97 -0.23 12.05
N VAL A 59 12.07 -0.11 10.72
CA VAL A 59 11.04 0.51 9.87
C VAL A 59 9.72 -0.24 9.95
N VAL A 60 9.78 -1.59 9.99
CA VAL A 60 8.58 -2.41 10.18
C VAL A 60 7.93 -2.15 11.54
N GLY A 61 8.74 -2.03 12.61
CA GLY A 61 8.24 -1.66 13.93
C GLY A 61 7.56 -0.28 13.94
N TYR A 62 8.16 0.68 13.23
CA TYR A 62 7.57 2.01 13.04
C TYR A 62 6.24 1.93 12.28
N ALA A 63 6.18 1.20 11.17
CA ALA A 63 4.99 1.02 10.36
C ALA A 63 3.83 0.39 11.14
N VAL A 64 4.11 -0.61 11.97
CA VAL A 64 3.10 -1.27 12.81
C VAL A 64 2.60 -0.32 13.91
N THR A 65 3.53 0.34 14.61
CA THR A 65 3.20 1.14 15.79
C THR A 65 2.53 2.45 15.44
N HIS A 66 3.10 3.17 14.47
CA HIS A 66 2.72 4.55 14.13
C HIS A 66 1.78 4.63 12.93
N LEU A 67 1.93 3.75 11.94
CA LEU A 67 1.08 3.74 10.73
C LEU A 67 -0.05 2.70 10.80
N LYS A 68 -0.09 1.88 11.87
CA LYS A 68 -1.09 0.82 12.08
C LYS A 68 -1.16 -0.20 10.92
N LEU A 69 -0.04 -0.42 10.25
CA LEU A 69 0.06 -1.42 9.18
C LEU A 69 0.19 -2.81 9.76
N HIS A 70 -0.35 -3.80 9.03
CA HIS A 70 -0.08 -5.19 9.33
C HIS A 70 1.42 -5.50 9.15
N PRO A 71 2.09 -6.21 10.08
CA PRO A 71 3.53 -6.43 10.03
C PRO A 71 4.01 -7.07 8.72
N GLN A 72 3.29 -8.09 8.24
CA GLN A 72 3.62 -8.76 6.99
C GLN A 72 3.55 -7.81 5.79
N LYS A 73 2.49 -6.99 5.70
CA LYS A 73 2.32 -6.02 4.60
C LYS A 73 3.41 -4.96 4.61
N ALA A 74 3.78 -4.46 5.79
CA ALA A 74 4.88 -3.50 5.93
C ALA A 74 6.21 -4.10 5.47
N GLY A 75 6.50 -5.35 5.83
CA GLY A 75 7.69 -6.07 5.39
C GLY A 75 7.72 -6.31 3.88
N GLU A 76 6.60 -6.75 3.30
CA GLU A 76 6.45 -6.97 1.85
C GLU A 76 6.68 -5.67 1.06
N LEU A 77 6.03 -4.58 1.46
CA LEU A 77 6.17 -3.27 0.79
C LEU A 77 7.62 -2.75 0.86
N LEU A 78 8.26 -2.83 2.02
CA LEU A 78 9.65 -2.39 2.18
C LEU A 78 10.61 -3.26 1.34
N SER A 79 10.40 -4.58 1.33
CA SER A 79 11.22 -5.50 0.53
C SER A 79 11.06 -5.25 -0.97
N LEU A 80 9.82 -5.06 -1.42
CA LEU A 80 9.51 -4.73 -2.81
C LEU A 80 10.19 -3.42 -3.22
N ALA A 81 10.08 -2.37 -2.41
CA ALA A 81 10.73 -1.08 -2.69
C ALA A 81 12.25 -1.22 -2.86
N LYS A 82 12.90 -2.00 -1.98
CA LYS A 82 14.35 -2.27 -2.06
C LYS A 82 14.74 -3.02 -3.32
N VAL A 83 13.98 -4.05 -3.69
CA VAL A 83 14.24 -4.84 -4.90
C VAL A 83 14.11 -3.96 -6.15
N PHE A 84 13.06 -3.16 -6.23
CA PHE A 84 12.83 -2.30 -7.40
C PHE A 84 13.85 -1.18 -7.53
N GLU A 85 14.39 -0.70 -6.43
CA GLU A 85 15.50 0.25 -6.45
C GLU A 85 16.81 -0.36 -6.97
N GLN A 86 17.01 -1.65 -6.76
CA GLN A 86 18.20 -2.37 -7.23
C GLN A 86 18.09 -2.82 -8.69
N LEU A 87 16.91 -2.70 -9.31
CA LEU A 87 16.75 -2.99 -10.73
C LEU A 87 17.55 -1.96 -11.53
N PRO A 88 18.39 -2.38 -12.49
CA PRO A 88 19.08 -1.45 -13.37
C PRO A 88 18.02 -0.58 -14.04
N GLN A 89 18.24 0.74 -14.04
CA GLN A 89 17.40 1.64 -14.81
C GLN A 89 17.57 1.26 -16.28
N VAL A 90 16.61 0.49 -16.80
CA VAL A 90 16.45 0.29 -18.23
C VAL A 90 15.86 1.60 -18.73
N SER A 91 16.75 2.57 -18.94
CA SER A 91 16.40 3.82 -19.60
C SER A 91 16.14 3.49 -21.08
N GLU A 92 14.93 3.78 -21.55
CA GLU A 92 14.66 4.03 -22.97
C GLU A 92 15.43 5.26 -23.47
#